data_AF-B4DX06-F1
#
_entry.id   AF-B4DX06-F1
#
_cell.length_a   1.000
_cell.length_b   1.000
_cell.length_c   1.000
_cell.angle_alpha   90.00
_cell.angle_beta   90.00
_cell.angle_gamma   90.00
#
_symmetry.space_group_name_H-M   'P 1'
#
loop_
_entity.id
_entity.type
_entity.pdbx_description
1 polymer ?
#
loop_
_entity_poly.entity_id
_entity_poly.type
_entity_poly.pdbx_seq_one_letter_code
_entity_poly.pdbx_strand_id
1 'polypeptide(L)'
;MKECPEYTVRQLTIQYQEERRSVKHILFSAWPDHQTPESAGPLLRLVAEVEESPETAAHPGPIVVHCSAGIGRTGCFIATRIGCQQLKARGEVDILGIVCQLRLDRGGMIQTAEQYQFLHHTLALYAGQLPEEPSP
;
A
#
# COMPACT_ATOMS: atom_id res chain seq x y z
N MET A 1 18.46 -2.06 11.14
CA MET A 1 17.33 -2.91 10.70
C MET A 1 16.16 -2.58 11.59
N LYS A 2 15.04 -2.09 11.04
CA LYS A 2 13.81 -1.87 11.81
C LYS A 2 12.97 -3.13 11.65
N GLU A 3 12.80 -3.87 12.74
CA GLU A 3 11.92 -5.03 12.79
C GLU A 3 10.58 -4.59 13.36
N CYS A 4 9.57 -4.54 12.51
CA CYS A 4 8.18 -4.55 12.95
C CYS A 4 7.68 -6.00 12.89
N PRO A 5 6.77 -6.44 13.77
CA PRO A 5 6.24 -7.81 13.74
C PRO A 5 5.69 -8.21 12.36
N GLU A 6 5.20 -7.24 11.59
CA GLU A 6 4.45 -7.46 10.36
C GLU A 6 5.28 -7.26 9.08
N TYR A 7 6.41 -6.56 9.17
CA TYR A 7 7.31 -6.35 8.03
C TYR A 7 8.77 -6.10 8.43
N THR A 8 9.67 -6.46 7.53
CA THR A 8 11.11 -6.19 7.65
C THR A 8 11.53 -5.11 6.66
N VAL A 9 12.24 -4.09 7.15
CA VAL A 9 12.83 -3.05 6.30
C VAL A 9 14.32 -3.30 6.11
N ARG A 10 14.76 -3.36 4.84
CA ARG A 10 16.17 -3.48 4.44
C ARG A 10 16.57 -2.29 3.60
N GLN A 11 17.75 -1.74 3.86
CA GLN A 11 18.38 -0.76 2.98
C GLN A 11 19.37 -1.49 2.09
N LEU A 12 19.12 -1.44 0.79
CA LEU A 12 19.96 -2.04 -0.24
C LEU A 12 20.72 -0.93 -0.96
N THR A 13 21.91 -1.24 -1.45
CA THR A 13 22.65 -0.39 -2.35
C THR A 13 22.80 -1.11 -3.68
N ILE A 14 22.38 -0.46 -4.76
CA ILE A 14 22.67 -0.91 -6.13
C ILE A 14 23.80 -0.02 -6.65
N GLN A 15 24.81 -0.64 -7.27
CA GLN A 15 25.93 0.05 -7.88
C GLN A 15 26.11 -0.43 -9.32
N TYR A 16 26.26 0.51 -10.25
CA TYR A 16 26.64 0.25 -11.62
C TYR A 16 27.68 1.29 -12.04
N GLN A 17 28.90 0.84 -12.33
CA GLN A 17 30.06 1.73 -12.55
C GLN A 17 30.25 2.69 -11.34
N GLU A 18 30.31 4.00 -11.61
CA GLU A 18 30.45 5.05 -10.61
C GLU A 18 29.10 5.49 -10.00
N GLU A 19 27.97 5.03 -10.56
CA GLU A 19 26.65 5.35 -10.04
C GLU A 19 26.25 4.42 -8.88
N ARG A 20 25.74 5.04 -7.80
CA ARG A 20 25.21 4.34 -6.63
C ARG A 20 23.80 4.83 -6.32
N ARG A 21 22.88 3.89 -6.08
CA ARG A 21 21.50 4.19 -5.66
C ARG A 21 21.15 3.40 -4.41
N SER A 22 20.50 4.07 -3.46
CA SER A 22 19.92 3.42 -2.28
C SER A 22 18.51 2.93 -2.60
N VAL A 23 18.16 1.75 -2.15
CA VAL A 23 16.82 1.15 -2.33
C VAL A 23 16.31 0.67 -0.97
N LYS A 24 15.21 1.26 -0.51
CA LYS A 24 14.45 0.76 0.64
C LYS A 24 13.58 -0.42 0.20
N HIS A 25 13.90 -1.60 0.68
CA HIS A 25 13.15 -2.82 0.41
C HIS A 25 12.34 -3.22 1.65
N ILE A 26 11.01 -3.24 1.52
CA ILE A 26 10.11 -3.63 2.60
C ILE A 26 9.49 -4.99 2.27
N LEU A 27 9.68 -5.96 3.16
CA LEU A 27 9.08 -7.30 3.06
C LEU A 27 7.92 -7.40 4.06
N PHE A 28 6.69 -7.42 3.57
CA PHE A 28 5.49 -7.61 4.40
C PHE A 28 5.16 -9.09 4.54
N SER A 29 5.38 -9.66 5.73
CA SER A 29 5.23 -11.08 6.02
C SER A 29 3.88 -11.45 6.62
N ALA A 30 3.11 -10.46 7.10
CA ALA A 30 1.82 -10.68 7.76
C ALA A 30 0.63 -10.97 6.81
N TRP A 31 0.88 -11.20 5.51
CA TRP A 31 -0.21 -11.54 4.57
C TRP A 31 -0.30 -13.07 4.38
N PRO A 32 -1.36 -13.73 4.87
CA PRO A 32 -1.51 -15.18 4.78
C PRO A 32 -1.67 -15.69 3.34
N ASP A 33 -1.22 -16.90 3.08
CA ASP A 33 -1.40 -17.55 1.78
C ASP A 33 -2.88 -17.85 1.50
N HIS A 34 -3.32 -17.50 0.29
CA HIS A 34 -4.69 -17.67 -0.21
C HIS A 34 -5.81 -16.98 0.59
N GLN A 35 -5.48 -16.09 1.52
CA GLN A 35 -6.44 -15.39 2.38
C GLN A 35 -6.16 -13.87 2.42
N THR A 36 -7.07 -13.13 3.04
CA THR A 36 -6.85 -11.74 3.45
C THR A 36 -6.39 -11.69 4.91
N PRO A 37 -5.59 -10.69 5.32
CA PRO A 37 -5.21 -10.52 6.72
C PRO A 37 -6.44 -10.38 7.62
N GLU A 38 -6.37 -10.91 8.85
CA GLU A 38 -7.43 -10.77 9.85
C GLU A 38 -7.59 -9.33 10.35
N SER A 39 -6.52 -8.54 10.27
CA SER A 39 -6.51 -7.13 10.64
C SER A 39 -5.96 -6.26 9.50
N ALA A 40 -6.62 -5.14 9.26
CA ALA A 40 -6.17 -4.12 8.32
C ALA A 40 -5.04 -3.23 8.87
N GLY A 41 -4.85 -3.20 10.20
CA GLY A 41 -3.85 -2.34 10.86
C GLY A 41 -2.42 -2.51 10.35
N PRO A 42 -1.90 -3.76 10.18
CA PRO A 42 -0.61 -4.01 9.56
C PRO A 42 -0.43 -3.39 8.18
N LEU A 43 -1.45 -3.48 7.31
CA LEU A 43 -1.39 -2.91 5.97
C LEU A 43 -1.38 -1.38 6.02
N LEU A 44 -2.18 -0.76 6.89
CA LEU A 44 -2.17 0.69 7.07
C LEU A 44 -0.83 1.20 7.61
N ARG A 45 -0.19 0.47 8.53
CA ARG A 45 1.17 0.78 9.00
C ARG A 45 2.20 0.68 7.88
N LEU A 46 2.07 -0.32 6.99
CA LEU A 46 2.93 -0.43 5.82
C LEU A 46 2.74 0.76 4.87
N VAL A 47 1.49 1.20 4.64
CA VAL A 47 1.21 2.40 3.83
C VAL A 47 1.86 3.63 4.45
N ALA A 48 1.72 3.84 5.76
CA ALA A 48 2.37 4.95 6.46
C ALA A 48 3.91 4.91 6.32
N GLU A 49 4.53 3.74 6.53
CA GLU A 49 5.98 3.55 6.41
C GLU A 49 6.52 3.85 4.98
N VAL A 50 5.67 3.69 3.96
CA VAL A 50 6.02 4.04 2.57
C VAL A 50 5.82 5.52 2.29
N GLU A 51 4.74 6.13 2.80
CA GLU A 51 4.45 7.56 2.60
C GLU A 51 5.40 8.47 3.39
N GLU A 52 5.85 8.04 4.58
CA GLU A 52 6.73 8.82 5.45
C GLU A 52 8.22 8.67 5.09
N SER A 53 8.55 7.91 4.04
CA SER A 53 9.92 7.62 3.65
C SER A 53 10.62 8.86 3.05
N PRO A 54 11.76 9.32 3.58
CA PRO A 54 12.51 10.41 2.95
C PRO A 54 12.94 10.07 1.51
N GLU A 55 13.14 8.79 1.21
CA GLU A 55 13.53 8.29 -0.11
C GLU A 55 12.44 8.50 -1.16
N THR A 56 11.15 8.38 -0.80
CA THR A 56 10.04 8.67 -1.71
C THR A 56 9.92 10.17 -2.00
N ALA A 57 10.32 11.03 -1.04
CA ALA A 57 10.41 12.47 -1.26
C ALA A 57 11.64 12.89 -2.10
N ALA A 58 12.79 12.22 -1.90
CA ALA A 58 14.04 12.57 -2.55
C ALA A 58 14.19 12.00 -3.98
N HIS A 59 13.56 10.86 -4.28
CA HIS A 59 13.64 10.20 -5.57
C HIS A 59 12.23 9.92 -6.13
N PRO A 60 11.74 10.74 -7.08
CA PRO A 60 10.36 10.66 -7.58
C PRO A 60 10.11 9.48 -8.55
N GLY A 61 10.95 8.44 -8.50
CA GLY A 61 10.76 7.24 -9.31
C GLY A 61 9.54 6.43 -8.87
N PRO A 62 9.02 5.54 -9.73
CA PRO A 62 7.90 4.68 -9.36
C PRO A 62 8.29 3.71 -8.24
N ILE A 63 7.35 3.47 -7.32
CA ILE A 63 7.50 2.44 -6.29
C ILE A 63 7.21 1.08 -6.91
N VAL A 64 8.17 0.16 -6.82
CA VAL A 64 7.99 -1.22 -7.26
C VAL A 64 7.24 -1.99 -6.17
N VAL A 65 6.08 -2.55 -6.53
CA VAL A 65 5.27 -3.39 -5.65
C VAL A 65 5.06 -4.74 -6.33
N HIS A 66 5.31 -5.84 -5.61
CA HIS A 66 5.09 -7.18 -6.15
C HIS A 66 4.51 -8.13 -5.10
N CYS A 67 3.93 -9.23 -5.58
CA CYS A 67 3.61 -10.41 -4.77
C CYS A 67 4.10 -11.65 -5.53
N SER A 68 3.26 -12.66 -5.74
CA SER A 68 3.53 -13.78 -6.66
C SER A 68 3.14 -13.41 -8.09
N ALA A 69 1.84 -13.33 -8.41
CA ALA A 69 1.36 -12.93 -9.74
C ALA A 69 1.37 -11.40 -9.99
N GLY A 70 1.61 -10.61 -8.94
CA GLY A 70 1.64 -9.14 -9.03
C GLY A 70 0.28 -8.50 -9.34
N ILE A 71 -0.83 -9.08 -8.86
CA ILE A 71 -2.19 -8.57 -9.13
C ILE A 71 -3.11 -8.53 -7.90
N GLY A 72 -3.10 -9.57 -7.05
CA GLY A 72 -3.96 -9.65 -5.86
C GLY A 72 -3.49 -8.75 -4.72
N ARG A 73 -2.54 -9.22 -3.91
CA ARG A 73 -1.95 -8.45 -2.79
C ARG A 73 -1.36 -7.11 -3.25
N THR A 74 -0.71 -7.11 -4.42
CA THR A 74 -0.20 -5.90 -5.08
C THR A 74 -1.32 -4.90 -5.33
N GLY A 75 -2.46 -5.35 -5.89
CA GLY A 75 -3.63 -4.52 -6.09
C GLY A 75 -4.21 -3.98 -4.79
N CYS A 76 -4.33 -4.82 -3.75
CA CYS A 76 -4.82 -4.36 -2.45
C CYS A 76 -3.93 -3.27 -1.84
N PHE A 77 -2.60 -3.44 -1.87
CA PHE A 77 -1.68 -2.43 -1.35
C PHE A 77 -1.79 -1.10 -2.11
N ILE A 78 -1.73 -1.15 -3.45
CA ILE A 78 -1.79 0.06 -4.27
C ILE A 78 -3.14 0.76 -4.11
N ALA A 79 -4.24 0.01 -4.15
CA ALA A 79 -5.59 0.57 -3.97
C ALA A 79 -5.79 1.18 -2.58
N THR A 80 -5.27 0.52 -1.53
CA THR A 80 -5.33 1.06 -0.17
C THR A 80 -4.56 2.38 -0.09
N ARG A 81 -3.35 2.44 -0.65
CA ARG A 81 -2.55 3.67 -0.67
C ARG A 81 -3.29 4.82 -1.36
N ILE A 82 -3.85 4.60 -2.56
CA ILE A 82 -4.63 5.61 -3.29
C ILE A 82 -5.87 6.00 -2.50
N GLY A 83 -6.59 5.04 -1.91
CA GLY A 83 -7.79 5.30 -1.12
C GLY A 83 -7.51 6.12 0.14
N CYS A 84 -6.42 5.83 0.86
CA CYS A 84 -5.98 6.63 2.00
C CYS A 84 -5.67 8.07 1.58
N GLN A 85 -5.06 8.28 0.41
CA GLN A 85 -4.81 9.62 -0.13
C GLN A 85 -6.10 10.35 -0.49
N GLN A 86 -7.09 9.67 -1.09
CA GLN A 86 -8.40 10.26 -1.37
C GLN A 86 -9.13 10.67 -0.08
N LEU A 87 -9.18 9.78 0.91
CA LEU A 87 -9.80 10.06 2.22
C LEU A 87 -9.14 11.25 2.92
N LYS A 88 -7.80 11.30 2.97
CA LYS A 88 -7.06 12.42 3.55
C LYS A 88 -7.36 13.75 2.85
N ALA A 89 -7.54 13.73 1.53
CA ALA A 89 -7.66 14.94 0.72
C ALA A 89 -9.10 15.45 0.56
N ARG A 90 -10.09 14.57 0.62
CA ARG A 90 -11.48 14.87 0.24
C ARG A 90 -12.53 14.38 1.25
N GLY A 91 -12.14 13.60 2.25
CA GLY A 91 -13.08 12.96 3.18
C GLY A 91 -13.88 11.79 2.57
N GLU A 92 -13.69 11.48 1.28
CA GLU A 92 -14.39 10.43 0.55
C GLU A 92 -13.41 9.55 -0.26
N VAL A 93 -13.87 8.36 -0.67
CA VAL A 93 -13.07 7.43 -1.49
C VAL A 93 -13.93 6.70 -2.50
N ASP A 94 -13.47 6.69 -3.75
CA ASP A 94 -14.08 5.92 -4.84
C ASP A 94 -13.32 4.61 -5.06
N ILE A 95 -13.67 3.61 -4.25
CA ILE A 95 -13.04 2.29 -4.30
C ILE A 95 -13.23 1.62 -5.68
N LEU A 96 -14.42 1.76 -6.27
CA LEU A 96 -14.71 1.17 -7.57
C LEU A 96 -13.86 1.83 -8.66
N GLY A 97 -13.80 3.17 -8.70
CA GLY A 97 -12.98 3.93 -9.64
C GLY A 97 -11.50 3.57 -9.54
N ILE A 98 -10.97 3.45 -8.32
CA ILE A 98 -9.58 3.02 -8.08
C ILE A 98 -9.34 1.64 -8.70
N VAL A 99 -10.20 0.65 -8.42
CA VAL A 99 -10.01 -0.72 -8.92
C VAL A 99 -10.17 -0.81 -10.43
N CYS A 100 -11.12 -0.07 -11.00
CA CYS A 100 -11.28 0.04 -12.44
C CYS A 100 -10.01 0.59 -13.10
N GLN A 101 -9.45 1.68 -12.57
CA GLN A 101 -8.22 2.26 -13.10
C GLN A 101 -7.05 1.28 -12.99
N LEU A 102 -6.89 0.61 -11.84
CA LEU A 102 -5.83 -0.38 -11.68
C LEU A 102 -5.94 -1.53 -12.68
N ARG A 103 -7.17 -1.95 -13.03
CA ARG A 103 -7.40 -3.00 -14.04
C ARG A 103 -7.13 -2.54 -15.47
N LEU A 104 -7.27 -1.24 -15.76
CA LEU A 104 -6.81 -0.66 -17.03
C LEU A 104 -5.28 -0.68 -17.14
N ASP A 105 -4.59 -0.36 -16.05
CA ASP A 105 -3.12 -0.32 -16.03
C ASP A 105 -2.50 -1.73 -16.02
N ARG A 106 -3.12 -2.68 -15.31
CA ARG A 106 -2.73 -4.09 -15.27
C ARG A 106 -3.95 -4.98 -15.08
N GLY A 107 -4.25 -5.81 -16.07
CA GLY A 107 -5.38 -6.75 -15.99
C GLY A 107 -5.31 -7.65 -14.75
N GLY A 108 -6.44 -7.82 -14.06
CA GLY A 108 -6.58 -8.71 -12.91
C GLY A 108 -6.25 -8.10 -11.55
N MET A 109 -5.94 -6.80 -11.46
CA MET A 109 -5.72 -6.11 -10.19
C MET A 109 -6.92 -6.27 -9.25
N ILE A 110 -6.62 -6.66 -8.01
CA ILE A 110 -7.59 -7.18 -7.01
C ILE A 110 -8.36 -8.37 -7.59
N GLN A 111 -7.88 -9.56 -7.26
CA GLN A 111 -8.21 -10.79 -7.98
C GLN A 111 -9.46 -11.48 -7.44
N THR A 112 -9.77 -11.32 -6.15
CA THR A 112 -10.88 -12.02 -5.51
C THR A 112 -11.85 -11.06 -4.79
N ALA A 113 -13.07 -11.54 -4.53
CA ALA A 113 -14.08 -10.75 -3.81
C ALA A 113 -13.66 -10.47 -2.36
N GLU A 114 -12.97 -11.41 -1.72
CA GLU A 114 -12.44 -11.26 -0.37
C GLU A 114 -11.40 -10.15 -0.31
N GLN A 115 -10.52 -10.05 -1.32
CA GLN A 115 -9.55 -8.97 -1.44
C GLN A 115 -10.22 -7.60 -1.61
N TYR A 116 -11.31 -7.55 -2.38
CA TYR A 116 -12.10 -6.33 -2.56
C TYR A 116 -12.83 -5.94 -1.25
N GLN A 117 -13.42 -6.91 -0.55
CA GLN A 117 -14.03 -6.70 0.77
C GLN A 117 -13.00 -6.23 1.80
N PHE A 118 -11.81 -6.81 1.79
CA PHE A 118 -10.71 -6.41 2.68
C PHE A 118 -10.24 -4.98 2.41
N LEU A 119 -10.19 -4.55 1.13
CA LEU A 119 -9.93 -3.15 0.78
C LEU A 119 -10.98 -2.21 1.40
N HIS A 120 -12.28 -2.54 1.29
CA HIS A 120 -13.35 -1.77 1.93
C HIS A 120 -13.17 -1.69 3.45
N HIS A 121 -12.93 -2.82 4.12
CA HIS A 121 -12.72 -2.86 5.56
C HIS A 121 -11.50 -2.02 5.98
N THR A 122 -10.42 -2.09 5.20
CA THR A 122 -9.18 -1.36 5.45
C THR A 122 -9.38 0.15 5.35
N LEU A 123 -10.08 0.62 4.33
CA LEU A 123 -10.36 2.05 4.13
C LEU A 123 -11.40 2.58 5.13
N ALA A 124 -12.37 1.78 5.53
CA ALA A 124 -13.30 2.14 6.61
C ALA A 124 -12.57 2.30 7.95
N LEU A 125 -11.66 1.38 8.29
CA LEU A 125 -10.82 1.49 9.48
C LEU A 125 -9.95 2.75 9.42
N TYR A 126 -9.38 3.06 8.26
CA TYR A 126 -8.56 4.25 8.07
C TYR A 126 -9.38 5.54 8.22
N ALA A 127 -10.57 5.60 7.64
CA ALA A 127 -11.46 6.76 7.76
C ALA A 127 -11.82 7.04 9.23
N GLY A 128 -12.08 6.01 10.04
CA GLY A 128 -12.35 6.17 11.47
C GLY A 128 -11.16 6.63 12.32
N GLN A 129 -9.95 6.70 11.75
CA GLN A 129 -8.74 7.25 12.40
C GLN A 129 -8.47 8.70 12.01
N LEU A 130 -9.18 9.23 11.00
CA LEU A 130 -9.04 10.63 10.62
C LEU A 130 -9.72 11.53 11.67
N PRO A 131 -9.15 12.71 11.96
CA PRO A 131 -9.83 13.67 12.82
C PRO A 131 -11.18 14.03 12.21
N GLU A 132 -12.24 14.08 13.03
CA GLU A 132 -13.54 14.55 12.56
C GLU A 132 -13.39 15.97 12.00
N GLU A 133 -13.93 16.20 10.80
CA GLU A 133 -14.07 17.57 10.32
C GLU A 133 -14.97 18.31 11.31
N PRO A 134 -14.59 19.53 11.74
CA PRO A 134 -15.48 20.34 12.55
C PRO A 134 -16.78 20.51 11.77
N SER A 135 -17.89 20.07 12.37
CA SER A 135 -19.23 20.25 11.80
C SER A 135 -19.43 21.74 11.48
N PRO A 136 -19.98 22.09 10.30
CA PRO A 136 -20.21 23.48 9.92
C PRO A 136 -21.14 24.24 10.87
#